data_AF-A0A6I0K5C1-F1
#
_entry.id   AF-A0A6I0K5C1-F1
#
_cell.length_a   1.000
_cell.length_b   1.000
_cell.length_c   1.000
_cell.angle_alpha   90.00
_cell.angle_beta   90.00
_cell.angle_gamma   90.00
#
_symmetry.space_group_name_H-M   'P 1'
#
loop_
_entity.id
_entity.type
_entity.pdbx_description
1 polymer ?
#
loop_
_entity_poly.entity_id
_entity_poly.type
_entity_poly.pdbx_seq_one_letter_code
_entity_poly.pdbx_strand_id
1 'polypeptide(L)'
;PIYTNVTINYKQLYAQAMDAIYKGERYWLNDEDEAILKETNRDFEQISPLEQLFHCYFRVAEEEREGEWLTAMEIFNYLQQKTRDKLSVSKIGHFGRSLKKLDIPCKKSNRGTVYHLVRL
;
A
#
# COMPACT_ATOMS: atom_id res chain seq x y z
N PRO A 1 15.98 -27.43 2.03
CA PRO A 1 15.29 -26.64 0.97
C PRO A 1 14.09 -27.42 0.42
N ILE A 2 12.96 -26.75 0.16
CA ILE A 2 11.76 -27.37 -0.42
C ILE A 2 11.90 -27.35 -1.94
N TYR A 3 11.75 -28.51 -2.60
CA TYR A 3 11.77 -28.62 -4.06
C TYR A 3 10.40 -28.26 -4.62
N THR A 4 10.30 -27.15 -5.36
CA THR A 4 9.03 -26.63 -5.93
C THR A 4 8.76 -27.11 -7.36
N ASN A 5 9.71 -27.86 -7.96
CA ASN A 5 9.66 -28.35 -9.34
C ASN A 5 9.17 -29.81 -9.47
N VAL A 6 8.74 -30.43 -8.38
CA VAL A 6 8.21 -31.80 -8.35
C VAL A 6 6.85 -31.81 -7.63
N THR A 7 6.07 -32.87 -7.84
CA THR A 7 4.81 -33.06 -7.11
C THR A 7 5.08 -33.08 -5.60
N ILE A 8 4.42 -32.18 -4.88
CA ILE A 8 4.62 -32.00 -3.45
C ILE A 8 4.11 -33.22 -2.69
N ASN A 9 4.97 -33.84 -1.88
CA ASN A 9 4.56 -34.88 -0.94
C ASN A 9 4.02 -34.25 0.35
N TYR A 10 2.71 -33.98 0.38
CA TYR A 10 2.04 -33.33 1.51
C TYR A 10 2.19 -34.09 2.83
N LYS A 11 2.21 -35.42 2.81
CA LYS A 11 2.34 -36.25 4.03
C LYS A 11 3.69 -36.01 4.71
N GLN A 12 4.76 -36.02 3.91
CA GLN A 12 6.12 -35.81 4.42
C GLN A 12 6.33 -34.36 4.85
N LEU A 13 5.83 -33.39 4.07
CA LEU A 13 5.91 -31.97 4.41
C LEU A 13 5.23 -31.67 5.76
N TYR A 14 4.04 -32.23 5.98
CA TYR A 14 3.33 -32.09 7.24
C TYR A 14 4.10 -32.74 8.39
N ALA A 15 4.64 -33.95 8.20
CA ALA A 15 5.44 -34.61 9.22
C ALA A 15 6.67 -33.77 9.63
N GLN A 16 7.36 -33.15 8.66
CA GLN A 16 8.50 -32.26 8.92
C GLN A 16 8.08 -30.98 9.68
N ALA A 17 6.98 -30.35 9.27
CA ALA A 17 6.45 -29.17 9.95
C ALA A 17 6.04 -29.48 11.40
N MET A 18 5.38 -30.62 11.63
CA MET A 18 5.00 -31.05 12.97
C MET A 18 6.22 -31.34 13.85
N ASP A 19 7.24 -32.01 13.33
CA ASP A 19 8.50 -32.25 14.06
C ASP A 19 9.19 -30.94 14.47
N ALA A 20 9.26 -29.95 13.57
CA ALA A 20 9.81 -28.62 13.87
C ALA A 20 9.01 -27.90 14.97
N ILE A 21 7.68 -27.95 14.92
CA ILE A 21 6.80 -27.39 15.97
C ILE A 21 7.06 -28.08 17.31
N TYR A 22 7.16 -29.41 17.34
CA TYR A 22 7.44 -30.16 18.57
C TYR A 22 8.81 -29.83 19.18
N LYS A 23 9.80 -29.48 18.34
CA LYS A 23 11.12 -29.01 18.78
C LYS A 23 11.13 -27.56 19.27
N GLY A 24 9.99 -26.87 19.22
CA GLY A 24 9.85 -25.49 19.63
C GLY A 24 10.42 -24.49 18.62
N GLU A 25 10.56 -24.88 17.36
CA GLU A 25 10.94 -23.92 16.31
C GLU A 25 9.87 -22.84 16.16
N ARG A 26 10.31 -21.62 15.83
CA ARG A 26 9.42 -20.46 15.69
C ARG A 26 8.50 -20.67 14.48
N TYR A 27 7.20 -20.76 14.74
CA TYR A 27 6.18 -20.94 13.69
C TYR A 27 5.47 -19.64 13.29
N TRP A 28 5.87 -18.51 13.86
CA TRP A 28 5.34 -17.18 13.54
C TRP A 28 6.43 -16.27 12.97
N LEU A 29 6.01 -15.29 12.17
CA LEU A 29 6.91 -14.27 11.64
C LEU A 29 7.24 -13.26 12.74
N ASN A 30 8.52 -12.86 12.85
CA ASN A 30 8.90 -11.70 13.64
C ASN A 30 8.81 -10.41 12.79
N ASP A 31 9.11 -9.25 13.38
CA ASP A 31 9.03 -7.97 12.68
C ASP A 31 9.94 -7.89 11.43
N GLU A 32 11.10 -8.57 11.47
CA GLU A 32 12.04 -8.65 10.34
C GLU A 32 11.46 -9.50 9.20
N ASP A 33 10.92 -10.68 9.53
CA ASP A 33 10.24 -11.57 8.59
C ASP A 33 9.04 -10.87 7.94
N GLU A 34 8.25 -10.12 8.74
CA GLU A 34 7.14 -9.31 8.24
C GLU A 34 7.59 -8.21 7.28
N ALA A 35 8.73 -7.57 7.55
CA ALA A 35 9.27 -6.51 6.68
C ALA A 35 9.64 -7.08 5.31
N ILE A 36 10.34 -8.22 5.27
CA ILE A 36 10.69 -8.93 4.03
C ILE A 36 9.42 -9.36 3.28
N LEU A 37 8.42 -9.88 4.00
CA LEU A 37 7.15 -10.28 3.39
C LEU A 37 6.38 -9.09 2.80
N LYS A 38 6.41 -7.93 3.47
CA LYS A 38 5.79 -6.69 2.97
C LYS A 38 6.53 -6.13 1.75
N GLU A 39 7.85 -6.21 1.74
CA GLU A 39 8.68 -5.77 0.60
C GLU A 39 8.48 -6.66 -0.63
N THR A 40 8.56 -7.99 -0.46
CA THR A 40 8.38 -8.96 -1.56
C THR A 40 6.96 -8.97 -2.12
N ASN A 41 5.94 -8.65 -1.31
CA ASN A 41 4.57 -8.53 -1.78
C ASN A 41 4.24 -7.19 -2.44
N ARG A 42 5.15 -6.20 -2.43
CA ARG A 42 4.86 -4.84 -2.92
C ARG A 42 4.38 -4.84 -4.37
N ASP A 43 4.99 -5.64 -5.23
CA ASP A 43 4.65 -5.74 -6.66
C ASP A 43 3.31 -6.45 -6.91
N PHE A 44 2.82 -7.22 -5.93
CA PHE A 44 1.54 -7.93 -5.99
C PHE A 44 0.40 -7.15 -5.33
N GLU A 45 0.68 -6.03 -4.67
CA GLU A 45 -0.35 -5.19 -4.07
C GLU A 45 -1.20 -4.54 -5.18
N GLN A 46 -2.47 -4.94 -5.25
CA GLN A 46 -3.40 -4.42 -6.25
C GLN A 46 -3.67 -2.94 -6.02
N ILE A 47 -3.34 -2.11 -7.01
CA ILE A 47 -3.67 -0.68 -7.01
C ILE A 47 -5.20 -0.55 -7.00
N SER A 48 -5.72 0.14 -5.99
CA SER A 48 -7.15 0.37 -5.87
C SER A 48 -7.65 1.28 -7.01
N PRO A 49 -8.92 1.17 -7.44
CA PRO A 49 -9.48 2.06 -8.46
C PRO A 49 -9.34 3.55 -8.11
N LEU A 50 -9.33 3.88 -6.82
CA LEU A 50 -9.15 5.25 -6.36
C LEU A 50 -7.71 5.75 -6.49
N GLU A 51 -6.71 4.89 -6.24
CA GLU A 51 -5.30 5.20 -6.54
C GLU A 51 -5.05 5.32 -8.04
N GLN A 52 -5.67 4.45 -8.86
CA GLN A 52 -5.59 4.58 -10.33
C GLN A 52 -6.18 5.92 -10.79
N LEU A 53 -7.35 6.28 -10.29
CA LEU A 53 -7.99 7.57 -10.57
C LEU A 53 -7.12 8.75 -10.12
N PHE A 54 -6.47 8.63 -8.96
CA PHE A 54 -5.51 9.63 -8.49
C PHE A 54 -4.38 9.83 -9.51
N HIS A 55 -3.79 8.76 -10.03
CA HIS A 55 -2.75 8.84 -11.06
C HIS A 55 -3.22 9.42 -12.40
N CYS A 56 -4.53 9.40 -12.71
CA CYS A 56 -5.07 10.04 -13.90
C CYS A 56 -5.14 11.58 -13.80
N TYR A 57 -5.21 12.12 -12.58
CA TYR A 57 -5.48 13.55 -12.36
C TYR A 57 -4.38 14.28 -11.60
N PHE A 58 -3.46 13.55 -11.00
CA PHE A 58 -2.36 14.10 -10.22
C PHE A 58 -1.04 13.44 -10.57
N ARG A 59 0.01 14.25 -10.53
CA ARG A 59 1.39 13.77 -10.44
C ARG A 59 2.08 14.38 -9.22
N VAL A 60 3.16 13.74 -8.78
CA VAL A 60 4.04 14.28 -7.75
C VAL A 60 4.73 15.53 -8.30
N ALA A 61 4.78 16.59 -7.49
CA ALA A 61 5.51 17.79 -7.83
C ALA A 61 7.02 17.57 -7.62
N GLU A 62 7.81 17.79 -8.68
CA GLU A 62 9.26 17.60 -8.66
C GLU A 62 10.00 18.82 -8.09
N GLU A 63 9.47 20.03 -8.34
CA GLU A 63 10.02 21.28 -7.83
C GLU A 63 9.10 21.92 -6.79
N GLU A 64 9.65 22.56 -5.76
CA GLU A 64 8.87 23.22 -4.71
C GLU A 64 8.03 24.41 -5.23
N ARG A 65 8.39 24.95 -6.39
CA ARG A 65 7.66 26.03 -7.07
C ARG A 65 6.53 25.53 -7.95
N GLU A 66 6.50 24.22 -8.23
CA GLU A 66 5.49 23.58 -9.06
C GLU A 66 4.46 22.87 -8.18
N GLY A 67 3.17 23.10 -8.44
CA GLY A 67 2.10 22.38 -7.76
C GLY A 67 1.57 23.05 -6.49
N GLU A 68 0.68 22.32 -5.83
CA GLU A 68 -0.11 22.78 -4.70
C GLU A 68 0.03 21.82 -3.52
N TRP A 69 0.01 22.37 -2.30
CA TRP A 69 -0.07 21.59 -1.07
C TRP A 69 -1.53 21.28 -0.76
N LEU A 70 -1.94 20.02 -0.97
CA LEU A 70 -3.32 19.58 -0.82
C LEU A 70 -3.46 18.57 0.31
N THR A 71 -4.51 18.71 1.10
CA THR A 71 -4.93 17.69 2.07
C THR A 71 -5.52 16.47 1.35
N ALA A 72 -5.51 15.31 2.01
CA ALA A 72 -6.19 14.11 1.49
C ALA A 72 -7.67 14.36 1.15
N MET A 73 -8.34 15.25 1.91
CA MET A 73 -9.72 15.64 1.69
C MET A 73 -9.89 16.50 0.44
N GLU A 74 -9.00 17.46 0.19
CA GLU A 74 -9.03 18.29 -1.02
C GLU A 74 -8.78 17.45 -2.27
N ILE A 75 -7.82 16.53 -2.21
CA ILE A 75 -7.56 15.57 -3.30
C ILE A 75 -8.80 14.71 -3.54
N PHE A 76 -9.38 14.13 -2.49
CA PHE A 76 -10.58 13.29 -2.59
C PHE A 76 -11.77 14.04 -3.20
N ASN A 77 -12.03 15.27 -2.75
CA ASN A 77 -13.10 16.11 -3.27
C ASN A 77 -12.87 16.47 -4.74
N TYR A 78 -11.63 16.73 -5.14
CA TYR A 78 -11.30 16.98 -6.55
C TYR A 78 -11.59 15.74 -7.41
N LEU A 79 -11.16 14.55 -6.98
CA LEU A 79 -11.43 13.29 -7.69
C LEU A 79 -12.93 12.98 -7.78
N GLN A 80 -13.69 13.30 -6.72
CA GLN A 80 -15.15 13.18 -6.69
C GLN A 80 -15.83 14.07 -7.74
N GLN A 81 -15.30 15.27 -8.01
CA GLN A 81 -15.85 16.17 -9.03
C GLN A 81 -15.51 15.71 -10.45
N LYS A 82 -14.40 14.98 -10.64
CA LYS A 82 -13.96 14.49 -11.94
C LYS A 82 -14.56 13.15 -12.34
N THR A 83 -15.17 12.44 -11.40
CA THR A 83 -15.78 11.12 -11.63
C THR A 83 -17.29 11.21 -11.53
N ARG A 84 -18.01 10.52 -12.43
CA ARG A 84 -19.49 10.44 -12.36
C ARG A 84 -19.97 9.65 -11.15
N ASP A 85 -19.18 8.68 -10.70
CA ASP A 85 -19.49 7.84 -9.56
C ASP A 85 -19.23 8.55 -8.23
N LYS A 86 -20.12 8.30 -7.26
CA LYS A 86 -19.90 8.75 -5.88
C LYS A 86 -18.81 7.90 -5.22
N LEU A 87 -17.68 8.53 -4.94
CA LEU A 87 -16.65 8.01 -4.06
C LEU A 87 -17.20 8.00 -2.63
N SER A 88 -17.15 6.83 -1.99
CA SER A 88 -17.59 6.71 -0.60
C SER A 88 -16.61 7.39 0.35
N VAL A 89 -17.12 8.26 1.23
CA VAL A 89 -16.33 8.91 2.30
C VAL A 89 -15.69 7.87 3.23
N SER A 90 -16.30 6.69 3.40
CA SER A 90 -15.70 5.60 4.19
C SER A 90 -14.36 5.11 3.62
N LYS A 91 -14.08 5.36 2.33
CA LYS A 91 -12.82 5.01 1.66
C LYS A 91 -11.73 6.05 1.84
N ILE A 92 -12.01 7.23 2.42
CA ILE A 92 -11.02 8.30 2.58
C ILE A 92 -9.89 7.90 3.53
N GLY A 93 -10.17 7.10 4.56
CA GLY A 93 -9.16 6.60 5.48
C GLY A 93 -8.19 5.62 4.81
N HIS A 94 -8.69 4.77 3.91
CA HIS A 94 -7.84 3.92 3.07
C HIS A 94 -7.02 4.76 2.09
N PHE A 95 -7.65 5.73 1.43
CA PHE A 95 -6.98 6.65 0.51
C PHE A 95 -5.85 7.44 1.18
N GLY A 96 -6.05 7.93 2.41
CA GLY A 96 -5.00 8.60 3.17
C GLY A 96 -3.79 7.71 3.46
N ARG A 97 -4.00 6.40 3.70
CA ARG A 97 -2.90 5.43 3.87
C ARG A 97 -2.20 5.14 2.54
N SER A 98 -2.96 5.02 1.46
CA SER A 98 -2.45 4.91 0.09
C SER A 98 -1.54 6.07 -0.28
N LEU A 99 -1.96 7.32 -0.05
CA LEU A 99 -1.14 8.51 -0.31
C LEU A 99 0.20 8.49 0.44
N LYS A 100 0.21 8.00 1.69
CA LYS A 100 1.45 7.86 2.48
C LYS A 100 2.42 6.82 1.88
N LYS A 101 1.89 5.81 1.18
CA LYS A 101 2.66 4.75 0.54
C LYS A 101 3.24 5.17 -0.81
N LEU A 102 2.64 6.16 -1.49
CA LEU A 102 3.04 6.65 -2.81
C LEU A 102 4.29 7.55 -2.80
N ASP A 103 5.04 7.59 -1.69
CA ASP A 103 6.26 8.39 -1.50
C ASP A 103 6.14 9.87 -1.91
N ILE A 104 4.94 10.43 -1.74
CA ILE A 104 4.63 11.82 -2.09
C ILE A 104 5.22 12.74 -1.02
N PRO A 105 5.96 13.81 -1.38
CA PRO A 105 6.41 14.83 -0.43
C PRO A 105 5.25 15.36 0.39
N CYS A 106 5.34 15.24 1.71
CA CYS A 106 4.28 15.66 2.64
C CYS A 106 4.84 16.44 3.82
N LYS A 107 4.03 17.38 4.35
CA LYS A 107 4.35 18.13 5.56
C LYS A 107 3.15 18.28 6.49
N LYS A 108 3.42 18.55 7.76
CA LYS A 108 2.39 18.89 8.74
C LYS A 108 1.99 20.35 8.60
N SER A 109 0.69 20.60 8.69
CA SER A 109 0.07 21.91 8.63
C SER A 109 -1.04 22.01 9.70
N ASN A 110 -1.53 23.22 9.97
CA ASN A 110 -2.66 23.48 10.85
C ASN A 110 -3.96 22.77 10.40
N ARG A 111 -4.05 22.40 9.11
CA ARG A 111 -5.16 21.64 8.51
C ARG A 111 -4.93 20.12 8.49
N GLY A 112 -3.82 19.63 9.04
CA GLY A 112 -3.42 18.22 8.99
C GLY A 112 -2.23 17.97 8.06
N THR A 113 -2.13 16.77 7.50
CA THR A 113 -1.05 16.41 6.57
C THR A 113 -1.41 16.87 5.17
N VAL A 114 -0.51 17.63 4.53
CA VAL A 114 -0.64 18.09 3.15
C VAL A 114 0.40 17.42 2.26
N TYR A 115 0.04 17.17 1.01
CA TYR A 115 0.82 16.48 0.00
C TYR A 115 1.10 17.43 -1.16
N HIS A 116 2.32 17.41 -1.70
CA HIS A 116 2.75 18.30 -2.78
C HIS A 116 2.46 17.68 -4.15
N LEU A 117 1.49 18.24 -4.88
CA LEU A 117 0.96 17.62 -6.08
C LEU A 117 0.68 18.65 -7.19
N VAL A 118 0.83 18.21 -8.44
CA VAL A 118 0.42 18.95 -9.63
C VAL A 118 -0.85 18.32 -10.18
N ARG A 119 -1.86 19.15 -10.45
CA ARG A 119 -3.08 18.72 -11.15
C ARG A 119 -2.78 18.59 -12.65
N LEU A 120 -3.22 17.50 -13.27
CA LEU A 120 -3.12 17.26 -14.71
C LEU A 120 -4.29 17.87 -15.48
#